data_AF-A0A3B9PIR7-F1
#
_entry.id   AF-A0A3B9PIR7-F1
#
_cell.length_a   1.000
_cell.length_b   1.000
_cell.length_c   1.000
_cell.angle_alpha   90.00
_cell.angle_beta   90.00
_cell.angle_gamma   90.00
#
_symmetry.space_group_name_H-M   'P 1'
#
loop_
_entity.id
_entity.type
_entity.pdbx_description
1 polymer ?
#
loop_
_entity_poly.entity_id
_entity_poly.type
_entity_poly.pdbx_seq_one_letter_code
_entity_poly.pdbx_strand_id
1 'polypeptide(L)'
;VGDFLKPDRIIIGTRSAKAQERMRELYEPFNRNHERTMFMDVKSAELTKYAANAMLATKISFMNELANMAEILGADIEEVRKGIGADPRIGYHFIYPGCGYGGSCFPKDVQALGRTADQIGYDAPLLKAVEAVNNRQKTTLFAKLARHFGGAEALKGKTIAVWGLAFKPNTDDMR
;
A
#
# COMPACT_ATOMS: atom_id res chain seq x y z
N VAL A 1 12.11 -1.27 -14.13
CA VAL A 1 12.19 -0.92 -15.57
C VAL A 1 10.84 -1.08 -16.26
N GLY A 2 10.15 -2.23 -16.13
CA GLY A 2 8.83 -2.45 -16.74
C GLY A 2 7.79 -1.35 -16.46
N ASP A 3 7.56 -1.03 -15.20
CA ASP A 3 6.59 0.00 -14.78
C ASP A 3 6.88 1.39 -15.35
N PHE A 4 8.15 1.72 -15.56
CA PHE A 4 8.56 2.99 -16.16
C PHE A 4 8.34 3.01 -17.67
N LEU A 5 8.64 1.90 -18.36
CA LEU A 5 8.48 1.79 -19.81
C LEU A 5 7.02 1.62 -20.26
N LYS A 6 6.15 1.13 -19.36
CA LYS A 6 4.72 0.91 -19.62
C LYS A 6 3.89 1.45 -18.44
N PRO A 7 3.90 2.77 -18.19
CA PRO A 7 3.19 3.35 -17.05
C PRO A 7 1.68 3.36 -17.32
N ASP A 8 0.85 3.10 -16.30
CA ASP A 8 -0.61 3.24 -16.45
C ASP A 8 -1.01 4.69 -16.80
N ARG A 9 -0.30 5.65 -16.21
CA ARG A 9 -0.46 7.10 -16.38
C ARG A 9 0.84 7.82 -16.00
N ILE A 10 1.03 9.02 -16.54
CA ILE A 10 2.14 9.92 -16.24
C ILE A 10 1.55 11.21 -15.67
N ILE A 11 1.84 11.53 -14.41
CA ILE A 11 1.32 12.73 -13.74
C ILE A 11 2.38 13.84 -13.80
N ILE A 12 2.01 15.02 -14.30
CA ILE A 12 2.93 16.16 -14.43
C ILE A 12 2.30 17.41 -13.82
N GLY A 13 2.94 17.94 -12.79
CA GLY A 13 2.56 19.19 -12.12
C GLY A 13 3.28 20.38 -12.74
N THR A 14 2.56 21.31 -13.37
CA THR A 14 3.13 22.56 -13.88
C THR A 14 2.07 23.65 -14.05
N ARG A 15 2.49 24.91 -13.92
CA ARG A 15 1.70 26.09 -14.34
C ARG A 15 2.30 26.80 -15.56
N SER A 16 3.48 26.37 -16.00
CA SER A 16 4.19 26.96 -17.13
C SER A 16 3.81 26.24 -18.43
N ALA A 17 3.21 26.98 -19.36
CA ALA A 17 2.86 26.45 -20.68
C ALA A 17 4.09 25.93 -21.43
N LYS A 18 5.22 26.65 -21.33
CA LYS A 18 6.51 26.22 -21.89
C LYS A 18 6.98 24.89 -21.31
N ALA A 19 6.87 24.71 -19.99
CA ALA A 19 7.25 23.44 -19.36
C ALA A 19 6.28 22.32 -19.79
N GLN A 20 4.98 22.59 -19.87
CA GLN A 20 3.98 21.63 -20.34
C GLN A 20 4.29 21.13 -21.77
N GLU A 21 4.62 22.04 -22.69
CA GLU A 21 4.99 21.70 -24.06
C GLU A 21 6.24 20.79 -24.10
N ARG A 22 7.30 21.17 -23.37
CA ARG A 22 8.54 20.37 -23.30
C ARG A 22 8.34 19.00 -22.68
N MET A 23 7.50 18.90 -21.65
CA MET A 23 7.19 17.61 -21.02
C MET A 23 6.31 16.74 -21.93
N ARG A 24 5.43 17.34 -22.75
CA ARG A 24 4.65 16.63 -23.75
C ARG A 24 5.56 16.04 -24.84
N GLU A 25 6.51 16.83 -25.34
CA GLU A 25 7.55 16.38 -26.29
C GLU A 25 8.37 15.22 -25.70
N LEU A 26 8.86 15.37 -24.47
CA LEU A 26 9.68 14.34 -23.79
C LEU A 26 8.94 13.00 -23.63
N TYR A 27 7.66 13.03 -23.26
CA TYR A 27 6.88 11.82 -23.00
C TYR A 27 6.05 11.33 -24.20
N GLU A 28 6.09 12.01 -25.34
CA GLU A 28 5.37 11.61 -26.57
C GLU A 28 5.56 10.12 -26.92
N PRO A 29 6.77 9.52 -26.85
CA PRO A 29 6.96 8.10 -27.19
C PRO A 29 6.11 7.14 -26.35
N PHE A 30 5.76 7.53 -25.12
CA PHE A 30 4.93 6.72 -24.21
C PHE A 30 3.42 6.93 -24.41
N ASN A 31 3.01 7.94 -25.18
CA ASN A 31 1.60 8.31 -25.40
C ASN A 31 1.08 7.89 -26.80
N ARG A 32 1.89 7.24 -27.64
CA ARG A 32 1.52 6.94 -29.05
C ARG A 32 0.22 6.15 -29.22
N ASN A 33 -0.09 5.23 -28.30
CA ASN A 33 -1.27 4.39 -28.39
C ASN A 33 -2.46 4.93 -27.58
N HIS A 34 -2.19 5.65 -26.49
CA HIS A 34 -3.19 6.16 -25.55
C HIS A 34 -2.61 7.41 -24.86
N GLU A 35 -3.39 8.47 -24.73
CA GLU A 35 -3.00 9.63 -23.91
C GLU A 35 -2.95 9.20 -22.44
N ARG A 36 -1.74 9.04 -21.90
CA ARG A 36 -1.45 8.62 -20.53
C ARG A 36 -1.01 9.79 -19.65
N THR A 37 -0.67 10.92 -20.27
CA THR A 37 -0.12 12.09 -19.58
C THR A 37 -1.24 12.98 -19.06
N MET A 38 -1.21 13.25 -17.76
CA MET A 38 -2.17 14.10 -17.08
C MET A 38 -1.44 15.32 -16.53
N PHE A 39 -1.78 16.49 -17.07
CA PHE A 39 -1.27 17.76 -16.57
C PHE A 39 -2.21 18.32 -15.49
N MET A 40 -1.62 18.82 -14.41
CA MET A 40 -2.32 19.47 -13.30
C MET A 40 -1.40 20.51 -12.65
N ASP A 41 -1.89 21.25 -11.66
CA ASP A 41 -1.01 22.14 -10.90
C ASP A 41 -0.06 21.35 -9.99
N VAL A 42 1.05 22.00 -9.60
CA VAL A 42 2.13 21.36 -8.83
C VAL A 42 1.63 20.71 -7.54
N LYS A 43 0.79 21.40 -6.77
CA LYS A 43 0.30 20.89 -5.48
C LYS A 43 -0.60 19.66 -5.67
N SER A 44 -1.44 19.68 -6.70
CA SER A 44 -2.28 18.52 -7.04
C SER A 44 -1.45 17.30 -7.45
N ALA A 45 -0.36 17.50 -8.21
CA ALA A 45 0.54 16.41 -8.59
C ALA A 45 1.27 15.81 -7.38
N GLU A 46 1.77 16.66 -6.48
CA GLU A 46 2.40 16.23 -5.22
C GLU A 46 1.44 15.43 -4.36
N LEU A 47 0.23 15.95 -4.12
CA LEU A 47 -0.80 15.28 -3.32
C LEU A 47 -1.25 13.95 -3.96
N THR A 48 -1.36 13.90 -5.29
CA THR A 48 -1.73 12.67 -6.02
C THR A 48 -0.78 11.51 -5.69
N LYS A 49 0.52 11.78 -5.50
CA LYS A 49 1.49 10.74 -5.14
C LYS A 49 1.20 10.16 -3.75
N TYR A 50 0.97 11.02 -2.76
CA TYR A 50 0.65 10.60 -1.40
C TYR A 50 -0.71 9.89 -1.34
N ALA A 51 -1.73 10.45 -1.99
CA ALA A 51 -3.07 9.88 -2.03
C ALA A 51 -3.09 8.47 -2.66
N ALA A 52 -2.35 8.25 -3.75
CA ALA A 52 -2.26 6.94 -4.38
C ALA A 52 -1.64 5.89 -3.44
N ASN A 53 -0.52 6.21 -2.79
CA ASN A 53 0.13 5.29 -1.86
C ASN A 53 -0.73 5.05 -0.61
N ALA A 54 -1.38 6.09 -0.07
CA ALA A 54 -2.30 5.97 1.06
C ALA A 54 -3.51 5.09 0.73
N MET A 55 -4.09 5.21 -0.46
CA MET A 55 -5.20 4.37 -0.91
C MET A 55 -4.79 2.89 -0.97
N LEU A 56 -3.62 2.59 -1.55
CA LEU A 56 -3.11 1.20 -1.62
C LEU A 56 -2.84 0.62 -0.22
N ALA A 57 -2.24 1.40 0.68
CA ALA A 57 -2.03 1.01 2.08
C ALA A 57 -3.36 0.79 2.82
N THR A 58 -4.38 1.60 2.50
CA THR A 58 -5.74 1.46 3.04
C THR A 58 -6.36 0.15 2.61
N LYS A 59 -6.31 -0.21 1.31
CA LYS A 59 -6.84 -1.48 0.80
C LYS A 59 -6.22 -2.69 1.51
N ILE A 60 -4.89 -2.69 1.69
CA ILE A 60 -4.19 -3.77 2.40
C ILE A 60 -4.63 -3.84 3.87
N SER A 61 -4.66 -2.70 4.56
CA SER A 61 -5.00 -2.67 5.99
C SER A 61 -6.45 -3.08 6.23
N PHE A 62 -7.37 -2.62 5.38
CA PHE A 62 -8.76 -3.03 5.41
C PHE A 62 -8.91 -4.55 5.26
N MET A 63 -8.22 -5.15 4.28
CA MET A 63 -8.26 -6.60 4.10
C MET A 63 -7.62 -7.37 5.25
N ASN A 64 -6.55 -6.85 5.86
CA ASN A 64 -5.96 -7.44 7.06
C ASN A 64 -6.93 -7.44 8.24
N GLU A 65 -7.67 -6.34 8.43
CA GLU A 65 -8.67 -6.25 9.49
C GLU A 65 -9.81 -7.26 9.25
N LEU A 66 -10.31 -7.36 8.02
CA LEU A 66 -11.29 -8.38 7.65
C LEU A 66 -10.76 -9.81 7.79
N ALA A 67 -9.49 -10.06 7.50
CA ALA A 67 -8.89 -11.39 7.68
C ALA A 67 -8.92 -11.82 9.15
N ASN A 68 -8.56 -10.90 10.05
CA ASN A 68 -8.60 -11.17 11.48
C ASN A 68 -10.03 -11.43 11.97
N MET A 69 -11.02 -10.70 11.43
CA MET A 69 -12.43 -10.95 11.72
C MET A 69 -12.91 -12.29 11.17
N ALA A 70 -12.54 -12.63 9.93
CA ALA A 70 -12.92 -13.87 9.28
C ALA A 70 -12.47 -15.10 10.08
N GLU A 71 -11.26 -15.06 10.66
CA GLU A 71 -10.78 -16.12 11.55
C GLU A 71 -11.64 -16.34 12.79
N ILE A 72 -12.18 -15.27 13.38
CA ILE A 72 -13.05 -15.34 14.56
C ILE A 72 -14.45 -15.82 14.17
N LEU A 73 -14.94 -15.37 13.01
CA LEU A 73 -16.25 -15.71 12.49
C LEU A 73 -16.33 -17.11 11.86
N GLY A 74 -15.19 -17.76 11.61
CA GLY A 74 -15.12 -19.02 10.87
C GLY A 74 -15.37 -18.85 9.37
N ALA A 75 -15.09 -17.67 8.82
CA ALA A 75 -15.21 -17.36 7.40
C ALA A 75 -13.86 -17.50 6.67
N ASP A 76 -13.90 -17.75 5.36
CA ASP A 76 -12.71 -17.76 4.50
C ASP A 76 -12.49 -16.37 3.86
N ILE A 77 -11.39 -15.71 4.24
CA ILE A 77 -11.04 -14.40 3.71
C ILE A 77 -10.72 -14.40 2.21
N GLU A 78 -10.28 -15.52 1.64
CA GLU A 78 -10.02 -15.61 0.19
C GLU A 78 -11.32 -15.65 -0.60
N GLU A 79 -12.36 -16.30 -0.09
CA GLU A 79 -13.71 -16.26 -0.67
C GLU A 79 -14.30 -14.84 -0.57
N VAL A 80 -14.13 -14.18 0.58
CA VAL A 80 -14.53 -12.76 0.73
C VAL A 80 -13.78 -11.87 -0.26
N ARG A 81 -12.46 -12.04 -0.41
CA ARG A 81 -11.63 -11.28 -1.35
C ARG A 81 -12.10 -11.47 -2.80
N LYS A 82 -12.42 -12.70 -3.21
CA LYS A 82 -12.98 -12.97 -4.55
C LYS A 82 -14.34 -12.29 -4.72
N GLY A 83 -15.21 -12.39 -3.72
CA GLY A 83 -16.54 -11.78 -3.74
C GLY A 83 -16.49 -10.27 -3.93
N ILE A 84 -15.72 -9.55 -3.10
CA ILE A 84 -15.62 -8.08 -3.23
C ILE A 84 -14.78 -7.65 -4.43
N GLY A 85 -13.77 -8.43 -4.82
CA GLY A 85 -12.88 -8.11 -5.93
C GLY A 85 -13.56 -8.20 -7.30
N ALA A 86 -14.65 -8.99 -7.41
CA ALA A 86 -15.47 -9.08 -8.60
C ALA A 86 -16.24 -7.78 -8.92
N ASP A 87 -16.41 -6.90 -7.93
CA ASP A 87 -16.95 -5.56 -8.16
C ASP A 87 -15.88 -4.69 -8.86
N PRO A 88 -16.12 -4.22 -10.10
CA PRO A 88 -15.14 -3.43 -10.85
C PRO A 88 -14.81 -2.09 -10.20
N ARG A 89 -15.63 -1.60 -9.27
CA ARG A 89 -15.35 -0.37 -8.48
C ARG A 89 -14.27 -0.61 -7.43
N ILE A 90 -14.06 -1.85 -7.00
CA ILE A 90 -13.05 -2.27 -6.01
C ILE A 90 -11.83 -2.86 -6.71
N GLY A 91 -12.08 -3.83 -7.60
CA GLY A 91 -11.07 -4.58 -8.35
C GLY A 91 -10.19 -5.51 -7.50
N TYR A 92 -9.52 -6.45 -8.18
CA TYR A 92 -8.75 -7.53 -7.54
C TYR A 92 -7.37 -7.13 -7.02
N HIS A 93 -6.84 -5.97 -7.40
CA HIS A 93 -5.48 -5.58 -7.06
C HIS A 93 -5.38 -5.00 -5.65
N PHE A 94 -4.30 -5.33 -4.93
CA PHE A 94 -3.98 -4.79 -3.60
C PHE A 94 -5.01 -5.11 -2.51
N ILE A 95 -5.76 -6.21 -2.64
CA ILE A 95 -6.69 -6.70 -1.62
C ILE A 95 -6.28 -8.06 -1.03
N TYR A 96 -4.98 -8.37 -1.03
CA TYR A 96 -4.46 -9.59 -0.42
C TYR A 96 -4.13 -9.33 1.06
N PRO A 97 -4.79 -10.01 2.01
CA PRO A 97 -4.40 -9.96 3.40
C PRO A 97 -3.07 -10.71 3.62
N GLY A 98 -2.37 -10.41 4.72
CA GLY A 98 -1.10 -11.04 5.05
C GLY A 98 -0.50 -10.53 6.36
N CYS A 99 0.83 -10.52 6.47
CA CYS A 99 1.57 -10.08 7.64
C CYS A 99 1.82 -8.55 7.69
N GLY A 100 1.01 -7.78 6.98
CA GLY A 100 1.15 -6.33 6.84
C GLY A 100 1.98 -5.92 5.63
N TYR A 101 2.01 -4.61 5.33
CA TYR A 101 2.87 -4.02 4.33
C TYR A 101 4.16 -3.45 4.96
N GLY A 102 5.23 -3.50 4.18
CA GLY A 102 6.53 -2.89 4.49
C GLY A 102 7.08 -2.08 3.31
N GLY A 103 8.40 -2.06 3.19
CA GLY A 103 9.13 -1.30 2.18
C GLY A 103 9.24 0.17 2.53
N SER A 104 10.08 0.89 1.79
CA SER A 104 10.32 2.31 2.06
C SER A 104 9.15 3.22 1.73
N CYS A 105 8.23 2.82 0.84
CA CYS A 105 7.26 3.75 0.27
C CYS A 105 6.01 3.94 1.13
N PHE A 106 5.28 2.86 1.44
CA PHE A 106 3.98 3.00 2.12
C PHE A 106 4.11 3.54 3.55
N PRO A 107 4.95 2.98 4.44
CA PRO A 107 5.11 3.50 5.79
C PRO A 107 5.50 4.97 5.79
N LYS A 108 6.52 5.36 4.99
CA LYS A 108 6.99 6.75 4.95
C LYS A 108 5.93 7.71 4.42
N ASP A 109 5.23 7.35 3.35
CA ASP A 109 4.31 8.27 2.67
C ASP A 109 3.00 8.41 3.46
N VAL A 110 2.49 7.34 4.07
CA VAL A 110 1.30 7.41 4.94
C VAL A 110 1.60 8.26 6.17
N GLN A 111 2.74 8.04 6.82
CA GLN A 111 3.17 8.85 7.97
C GLN A 111 3.41 10.31 7.60
N ALA A 112 4.07 10.58 6.47
CA ALA A 112 4.32 11.94 6.01
C ALA A 112 3.02 12.68 5.68
N LEU A 113 2.04 11.99 5.06
CA LEU A 113 0.73 12.57 4.79
C LEU A 113 -0.04 12.85 6.09
N GLY A 114 0.00 11.93 7.05
CA GLY A 114 -0.59 12.14 8.39
C GLY A 114 0.02 13.33 9.13
N ARG A 115 1.36 13.47 9.11
CA ARG A 115 2.04 14.62 9.70
C ARG A 115 1.71 15.93 9.00
N THR A 116 1.62 15.92 7.66
CA THR A 116 1.18 17.08 6.88
C THR A 116 -0.22 17.51 7.31
N ALA A 117 -1.13 16.55 7.50
CA ALA A 117 -2.48 16.81 7.99
C ALA A 117 -2.48 17.48 9.38
N ASP A 118 -1.73 16.92 10.34
CA ASP A 118 -1.63 17.49 11.69
C ASP A 118 -1.04 18.92 11.66
N GLN A 119 -0.03 19.17 10.81
CA GLN A 119 0.61 20.48 10.65
C GLN A 119 -0.33 21.57 10.12
N ILE A 120 -1.33 21.21 9.30
CA ILE A 120 -2.35 22.13 8.80
C ILE A 120 -3.61 22.16 9.68
N GLY A 121 -3.58 21.51 10.85
CA GLY A 121 -4.71 21.47 11.78
C GLY A 121 -5.86 20.57 11.34
N TYR A 122 -5.61 19.61 10.44
CA TYR A 122 -6.60 18.63 9.99
C TYR A 122 -6.36 17.27 10.67
N ASP A 123 -7.37 16.75 11.37
CA ASP A 123 -7.31 15.39 11.88
C ASP A 123 -7.65 14.39 10.76
N ALA A 124 -6.70 13.49 10.47
CA ALA A 124 -6.84 12.45 9.45
C ALA A 124 -7.03 11.05 10.09
N PRO A 125 -8.21 10.76 10.67
CA PRO A 125 -8.43 9.53 11.45
C PRO A 125 -8.26 8.26 10.61
N LEU A 126 -8.60 8.29 9.32
CA LEU A 126 -8.43 7.15 8.42
C LEU A 126 -6.95 6.77 8.25
N LEU A 127 -6.05 7.75 8.06
CA LEU A 127 -4.62 7.47 7.91
C LEU A 127 -4.04 6.88 9.20
N LYS A 128 -4.46 7.43 10.35
CA LYS A 128 -4.07 6.93 11.68
C LYS A 128 -4.53 5.48 11.90
N ALA A 129 -5.77 5.15 11.49
CA ALA A 129 -6.30 3.79 11.57
C ALA A 129 -5.53 2.80 10.67
N VAL A 130 -5.25 3.19 9.42
CA VAL A 130 -4.50 2.38 8.45
C VAL A 130 -3.10 2.04 8.99
N GLU A 131 -2.40 3.02 9.56
CA GLU A 131 -1.10 2.80 10.19
C GLU A 131 -1.21 1.86 11.42
N ALA A 132 -2.17 2.11 12.30
CA ALA A 132 -2.38 1.31 13.50
C ALA A 132 -2.70 -0.15 13.19
N VAL A 133 -3.57 -0.41 12.20
CA VAL A 133 -3.90 -1.77 11.75
C VAL A 133 -2.64 -2.47 11.21
N ASN A 134 -1.85 -1.80 10.38
CA ASN A 134 -0.63 -2.38 9.82
C ASN A 134 0.41 -2.72 10.90
N ASN A 135 0.59 -1.83 11.88
CA ASN A 135 1.53 -2.07 12.99
C ASN A 135 1.11 -3.27 13.83
N ARG A 136 -0.18 -3.44 14.12
CA ARG A 136 -0.69 -4.66 14.77
C ARG A 136 -0.45 -5.90 13.90
N GLN A 137 -0.75 -5.81 12.60
CA GLN A 137 -0.66 -6.95 11.69
C GLN A 137 0.74 -7.57 11.60
N LYS A 138 1.80 -6.76 11.70
CA LYS A 138 3.19 -7.23 11.73
C LYS A 138 3.50 -8.17 12.90
N THR A 139 2.71 -8.11 13.98
CA THR A 139 2.88 -8.97 15.17
C THR A 139 2.01 -10.22 15.15
N THR A 140 1.05 -10.31 14.21
CA THR A 140 0.05 -11.39 14.16
C THR A 140 0.69 -12.78 14.00
N LEU A 141 1.73 -12.92 13.18
CA LEU A 141 2.41 -14.21 12.99
C LEU A 141 3.05 -14.71 14.29
N PHE A 142 3.75 -13.82 15.01
CA PHE A 142 4.35 -14.16 16.30
C PHE A 142 3.28 -14.53 17.33
N ALA A 143 2.20 -13.75 17.42
CA ALA A 143 1.09 -14.02 18.34
C ALA A 143 0.45 -15.39 18.08
N LYS A 144 0.25 -15.75 16.80
CA LYS A 144 -0.27 -17.07 16.41
C LYS A 144 0.70 -18.20 16.76
N LEU A 145 1.99 -18.02 16.48
CA LEU A 145 3.03 -18.98 16.82
C LEU A 145 3.08 -19.22 18.33
N ALA A 146 3.16 -18.15 19.13
CA ALA A 146 3.17 -18.23 20.59
C ALA A 146 1.92 -18.93 21.10
N ARG A 147 0.73 -18.57 20.61
CA ARG A 147 -0.54 -19.22 20.99
C ARG A 147 -0.54 -20.71 20.68
N HIS A 148 -0.07 -21.12 19.51
CA HIS A 148 0.00 -22.53 19.12
C HIS A 148 0.87 -23.36 20.08
N PHE A 149 1.98 -22.80 20.57
CA PHE A 149 2.86 -23.46 21.52
C PHE A 149 2.48 -23.26 23.01
N GLY A 150 1.35 -22.62 23.30
CA GLY A 150 0.87 -22.42 24.68
C GLY A 150 1.45 -21.19 25.39
N GLY A 151 2.06 -20.26 24.66
CA GLY A 151 2.59 -19.00 25.19
C GLY A 151 3.98 -18.66 24.65
N ALA A 152 4.43 -17.43 24.86
CA ALA A 152 5.74 -16.96 24.39
C ALA A 152 6.91 -17.68 25.09
N GLU A 153 6.78 -17.98 26.39
CA GLU A 153 7.81 -18.71 27.16
C GLU A 153 8.07 -20.10 26.60
N ALA A 154 7.05 -20.76 26.08
CA ALA A 154 7.18 -22.07 25.47
C ALA A 154 8.04 -22.05 24.20
N LEU A 155 8.29 -20.88 23.59
CA LEU A 155 9.17 -20.76 22.42
C LEU A 155 10.66 -20.76 22.77
N LYS A 156 11.02 -20.61 24.05
CA LYS A 156 12.43 -20.53 24.47
C LYS A 156 13.19 -21.81 24.08
N GLY A 157 14.31 -21.62 23.39
CA GLY A 157 15.16 -22.73 22.91
C GLY A 157 14.63 -23.48 21.69
N LYS A 158 13.48 -23.08 21.11
CA LYS A 158 12.99 -23.65 19.85
C LYS A 158 13.72 -23.03 18.66
N THR A 159 14.00 -23.85 17.66
CA THR A 159 14.46 -23.40 16.35
C THR A 159 13.26 -23.12 15.46
N ILE A 160 13.13 -21.89 14.97
CA ILE A 160 12.07 -21.46 14.06
C ILE A 160 12.69 -21.09 12.71
N ALA A 161 12.25 -21.75 11.64
CA ALA A 161 12.62 -21.38 10.28
C ALA A 161 11.74 -20.22 9.79
N VAL A 162 12.34 -19.23 9.14
CA VAL A 162 11.65 -18.09 8.53
C VAL A 162 11.91 -18.13 7.03
N TRP A 163 10.85 -18.24 6.23
CA TRP A 163 10.95 -18.24 4.78
C TRP A 163 10.43 -16.93 4.20
N GLY A 164 11.33 -16.15 3.62
CA GLY A 164 11.08 -14.78 3.18
C GLY A 164 11.60 -13.77 4.20
N LEU A 165 12.49 -12.89 3.74
CA LEU A 165 13.11 -11.84 4.57
C LEU A 165 12.77 -10.46 4.02
N ALA A 166 12.96 -10.25 2.71
CA ALA A 166 12.63 -9.00 2.05
C ALA A 166 11.15 -8.65 2.18
N PHE A 167 10.82 -7.35 2.12
CA PHE A 167 9.44 -6.87 2.35
C PHE A 167 8.44 -7.34 1.28
N LYS A 168 8.93 -7.77 0.11
CA LYS A 168 8.14 -8.37 -0.99
C LYS A 168 9.04 -9.27 -1.86
N PRO A 169 8.46 -10.11 -2.74
CA PRO A 169 9.23 -10.89 -3.71
C PRO A 169 10.07 -10.02 -4.66
N ASN A 170 11.14 -10.61 -5.19
CA ASN A 170 12.00 -10.03 -6.23
C ASN A 170 12.73 -8.72 -5.83
N THR A 171 13.10 -8.59 -4.55
CA THR A 171 13.98 -7.53 -4.04
C THR A 171 14.74 -8.03 -2.82
N ASP A 172 15.89 -7.41 -2.54
CA ASP A 172 16.69 -7.57 -1.33
C ASP A 172 16.39 -6.51 -0.26
N ASP A 173 15.45 -5.59 -0.53
CA ASP A 173 15.09 -4.52 0.39
C ASP A 173 14.37 -5.06 1.64
N MET A 174 14.88 -4.67 2.81
CA MET A 174 14.43 -5.10 4.14
C MET A 174 13.72 -3.99 4.94
N ARG A 175 13.51 -2.80 4.35
CA ARG A 175 12.93 -1.63 5.01
C ARG A 175 11.42 -1.74 5.26
#